data_AF-A0A059J3K1-F1
#
_entry.id   AF-A0A059J3K1-F1
#
_cell.length_a   1.000
_cell.length_b   1.000
_cell.length_c   1.000
_cell.angle_alpha   90.00
_cell.angle_beta   90.00
_cell.angle_gamma   90.00
#
_symmetry.space_group_name_H-M   'P 1'
#
loop_
_entity.id
_entity.type
_entity.pdbx_description
1 polymer ?
#
loop_
_entity_poly.entity_id
_entity_poly.type
_entity_poly.pdbx_seq_one_letter_code
_entity_poly.pdbx_strand_id
1 'polypeptide(L)'
;MKRQPRKLKWTKTHRALHGKEMIVDSSLVLSQFAKKRNAPVKYDRNLVESTIKAMKRVEEIRQRRERVYTKRRLAGKIARDRKRAEDRRVVAEGEHLIRKELKEMAEGTKKPEDLLNRKVGLPVGEEKLRGKQKSKLLVDGGVEEEMDLD
;
A
#
# COMPACT_ATOMS: atom_id res chain seq x y z
N MET A 1 -11.44 -30.15 4.39
CA MET A 1 -12.54 -29.22 4.01
C MET A 1 -12.34 -28.77 2.56
N LYS A 2 -13.20 -29.17 1.61
CA LYS A 2 -13.06 -28.85 0.17
C LYS A 2 -13.66 -27.46 -0.15
N ARG A 3 -12.89 -26.38 0.10
CA ARG A 3 -13.35 -25.02 -0.16
C ARG A 3 -13.09 -24.59 -1.61
N GLN A 4 -14.03 -23.86 -2.21
CA GLN A 4 -13.92 -23.38 -3.59
C GLN A 4 -13.09 -22.08 -3.66
N PRO A 5 -11.95 -22.04 -4.38
CA PRO A 5 -11.05 -20.88 -4.41
C PRO A 5 -11.74 -19.60 -4.91
N ARG A 6 -12.63 -19.73 -5.91
CA ARG A 6 -13.41 -18.62 -6.49
C ARG A 6 -14.26 -17.87 -5.44
N LYS A 7 -14.65 -18.54 -4.35
CA LYS A 7 -15.46 -17.98 -3.26
C LYS A 7 -14.60 -17.43 -2.11
N LEU A 8 -13.31 -17.74 -2.06
CA LEU A 8 -12.41 -17.30 -0.99
C LEU A 8 -11.80 -15.94 -1.34
N LYS A 9 -12.20 -14.90 -0.59
CA LYS A 9 -11.91 -13.48 -0.89
C LYS A 9 -10.43 -13.13 -1.05
N TRP A 10 -9.54 -13.84 -0.36
CA TRP A 10 -8.09 -13.60 -0.36
C TRP A 10 -7.35 -14.24 -1.54
N THR A 11 -7.98 -15.16 -2.26
CA THR A 11 -7.32 -15.88 -3.37
C THR A 11 -7.20 -15.02 -4.63
N LYS A 12 -6.16 -15.27 -5.41
CA LYS A 12 -5.95 -14.66 -6.73
C LYS A 12 -7.15 -14.89 -7.65
N THR A 13 -7.69 -16.10 -7.67
CA THR A 13 -8.82 -16.50 -8.52
C THR A 13 -10.08 -15.70 -8.22
N HIS A 14 -10.43 -15.53 -6.94
CA HIS A 14 -11.55 -14.68 -6.55
C HIS A 14 -11.30 -13.22 -6.97
N ARG A 15 -10.11 -12.70 -6.68
CA ARG A 15 -9.75 -11.32 -7.01
C ARG A 15 -9.85 -11.04 -8.51
N ALA A 16 -9.34 -11.95 -9.33
CA ALA A 16 -9.47 -11.91 -10.77
C ALA A 16 -10.96 -11.83 -11.17
N LEU A 17 -11.77 -12.83 -10.80
CA LEU A 17 -13.19 -12.90 -11.20
C LEU A 17 -14.02 -11.68 -10.81
N HIS A 18 -13.73 -11.09 -9.65
CA HIS A 18 -14.43 -9.91 -9.15
C HIS A 18 -13.78 -8.59 -9.60
N GLY A 19 -12.91 -8.60 -10.62
CA GLY A 19 -12.29 -7.40 -11.17
C GLY A 19 -11.40 -6.64 -10.18
N LYS A 20 -10.86 -7.31 -9.16
CA LYS A 20 -9.91 -6.71 -8.20
C LYS A 20 -8.47 -6.69 -8.72
N GLU A 21 -8.22 -7.35 -9.83
CA GLU A 21 -6.96 -7.41 -10.55
C GLU A 21 -7.23 -7.26 -12.04
N MET A 22 -6.21 -6.82 -12.76
CA MET A 22 -6.26 -6.68 -14.21
C MET A 22 -6.08 -8.07 -14.85
N ILE A 23 -7.12 -8.59 -15.51
CA ILE A 23 -7.08 -9.91 -16.20
C ILE A 23 -6.88 -9.75 -17.70
N VAL A 24 -7.64 -8.85 -18.33
CA VAL A 24 -7.67 -8.64 -19.77
C VAL A 24 -6.79 -7.45 -20.08
N ASP A 25 -5.49 -7.64 -19.94
CA ASP A 25 -4.56 -6.71 -20.53
C ASP A 25 -4.46 -7.14 -22.00
N SER A 26 -4.78 -6.25 -22.94
CA SER A 26 -4.80 -6.51 -24.40
C SER A 26 -3.42 -6.92 -24.97
N SER A 27 -2.44 -7.15 -24.11
CA SER A 27 -1.15 -7.77 -24.35
C SER A 27 -1.22 -9.30 -24.29
N LEU A 28 -1.84 -9.92 -25.30
CA LEU A 28 -1.63 -11.34 -25.62
C LEU A 28 -0.12 -11.70 -25.67
N VAL A 29 0.74 -10.72 -25.98
CA VAL A 29 2.21 -10.81 -25.94
C VAL A 29 2.77 -11.12 -24.55
N LEU A 30 2.26 -10.53 -23.46
CA LEU A 30 2.76 -10.76 -22.10
C LEU A 30 2.42 -12.18 -21.60
N SER A 31 1.22 -12.68 -21.92
CA SER A 31 0.82 -14.05 -21.61
C SER A 31 1.64 -15.09 -22.37
N GLN A 32 2.10 -14.78 -23.59
CA GLN A 32 2.96 -15.65 -24.38
C GLN A 32 4.33 -15.92 -23.75
N PHE A 33 4.85 -14.99 -22.92
CA PHE A 33 6.09 -15.22 -22.14
C PHE A 33 5.87 -16.21 -20.99
N ALA A 34 4.68 -16.21 -20.37
CA ALA A 34 4.33 -17.13 -19.29
C ALA A 34 3.74 -18.48 -19.77
N LYS A 35 3.53 -18.63 -21.08
CA LYS A 35 2.96 -19.84 -21.68
C LYS A 35 3.94 -21.01 -21.56
N LYS A 36 3.46 -22.15 -21.04
CA LYS A 36 4.20 -23.42 -21.06
C LYS A 36 4.56 -23.80 -22.50
N ARG A 37 5.85 -24.04 -22.76
CA ARG A 37 6.35 -24.55 -24.04
C ARG A 37 6.47 -26.07 -23.94
N ASN A 38 5.85 -26.78 -24.87
CA ASN A 38 5.87 -28.25 -24.90
C ASN A 38 7.01 -28.81 -25.78
N ALA A 39 7.72 -27.94 -26.51
CA ALA A 39 8.88 -28.31 -27.32
C ALA A 39 10.11 -27.51 -26.83
N PRO A 40 11.23 -28.17 -26.53
CA PRO A 40 12.48 -27.48 -26.21
C PRO A 40 13.08 -26.87 -27.47
N VAL A 41 13.80 -25.77 -27.30
CA VAL A 41 14.61 -25.13 -28.35
C VAL A 41 16.07 -25.37 -28.01
N LYS A 42 16.93 -25.57 -29.01
CA LYS A 42 18.38 -25.67 -28.80
C LYS A 42 18.89 -24.38 -28.18
N TYR A 43 19.87 -24.49 -27.29
CA TYR A 43 20.49 -23.32 -26.68
C TYR A 43 21.11 -22.41 -27.74
N ASP A 44 20.73 -21.14 -27.69
CA ASP A 44 21.34 -20.04 -28.41
C ASP A 44 21.54 -18.89 -27.40
N ARG A 45 22.80 -18.45 -27.26
CA ARG A 45 23.18 -17.39 -26.32
C ARG A 45 22.47 -16.07 -26.62
N ASN A 46 22.33 -15.71 -27.88
CA ASN A 46 21.70 -14.46 -28.31
C ASN A 46 20.19 -14.49 -27.98
N LEU A 47 19.56 -15.65 -28.17
CA LEU A 47 18.16 -15.88 -27.81
C LEU A 47 17.94 -15.76 -26.29
N VAL A 48 18.82 -16.37 -25.48
CA VAL A 48 18.71 -16.30 -24.01
C VAL A 48 18.92 -14.87 -23.51
N GLU A 49 19.93 -14.17 -24.01
CA GLU A 49 20.22 -12.80 -23.60
C GLU A 49 19.06 -11.84 -23.95
N SER A 50 18.55 -11.92 -25.18
CA SER A 50 17.40 -11.12 -25.61
C SER A 50 16.14 -11.42 -24.79
N THR A 51 15.91 -12.69 -24.45
CA THR A 51 14.77 -13.10 -23.62
C THR A 51 14.87 -12.55 -22.19
N ILE A 52 16.04 -12.60 -21.56
CA ILE A 52 16.24 -12.05 -20.20
C ILE A 52 15.98 -10.53 -20.19
N LYS A 53 16.48 -9.81 -21.20
CA LYS A 53 16.20 -8.36 -21.35
C LYS A 53 14.71 -8.09 -21.54
N ALA A 54 14.05 -8.86 -22.41
CA ALA A 54 12.62 -8.73 -22.65
C ALA A 54 11.79 -9.02 -21.39
N MET A 55 12.13 -10.06 -20.61
CA MET A 55 11.42 -10.42 -19.38
C MET A 55 11.41 -9.28 -18.35
N LYS A 56 12.55 -8.59 -18.15
CA LYS A 56 12.62 -7.42 -17.25
C LYS A 56 11.67 -6.32 -17.71
N ARG A 57 11.73 -5.98 -19.00
CA ARG A 57 10.89 -4.92 -19.59
C ARG A 57 9.40 -5.24 -19.50
N VAL A 58 9.03 -6.49 -19.73
CA VAL A 58 7.68 -7.02 -19.64
C VAL A 58 7.13 -6.85 -18.21
N GLU A 59 7.91 -7.19 -17.19
CA GLU A 59 7.50 -7.06 -15.78
C GLU A 59 7.32 -5.58 -15.36
N GLU A 60 8.19 -4.68 -15.80
CA GLU A 60 8.02 -3.23 -15.56
C GLU A 60 6.68 -2.70 -16.13
N ILE A 61 6.36 -3.07 -17.37
CA ILE A 61 5.13 -2.65 -18.04
C ILE A 61 3.92 -3.21 -17.28
N ARG A 62 3.99 -4.48 -16.87
CA ARG A 62 2.93 -5.12 -16.08
C ARG A 62 2.69 -4.39 -14.76
N GLN A 63 3.74 -4.13 -13.99
CA GLN A 63 3.61 -3.40 -12.72
C GLN A 63 3.03 -2.00 -12.91
N ARG A 64 3.47 -1.27 -13.94
CA ARG A 64 2.94 0.05 -14.26
C ARG A 64 1.43 -0.01 -14.56
N ARG A 65 0.99 -0.99 -15.35
CA ARG A 65 -0.43 -1.16 -15.69
C ARG A 65 -1.27 -1.62 -14.50
N GLU A 66 -0.77 -2.56 -13.70
CA GLU A 66 -1.43 -3.00 -12.46
C GLU A 66 -1.61 -1.83 -11.47
N ARG A 67 -0.61 -0.94 -11.34
CA ARG A 67 -0.72 0.29 -10.53
C ARG A 67 -1.81 1.21 -11.08
N VAL A 68 -1.85 1.44 -12.39
CA VAL A 68 -2.88 2.28 -13.02
C VAL A 68 -4.28 1.68 -12.82
N TYR A 69 -4.44 0.37 -13.00
CA TYR A 69 -5.70 -0.34 -12.77
C TYR A 69 -6.15 -0.18 -11.31
N THR A 70 -5.24 -0.42 -10.37
CA THR A 70 -5.50 -0.28 -8.94
C THR A 70 -5.90 1.15 -8.60
N LYS A 71 -5.19 2.15 -9.14
CA LYS A 71 -5.51 3.57 -8.96
C LYS A 71 -6.90 3.90 -9.52
N ARG A 72 -7.24 3.45 -10.72
CA ARG A 72 -8.58 3.67 -11.33
C ARG A 72 -9.70 3.03 -10.51
N ARG A 73 -9.49 1.78 -10.06
CA ARG A 73 -10.45 1.05 -9.23
C ARG A 73 -10.65 1.72 -7.87
N LEU A 74 -9.57 2.12 -7.21
CA LEU A 74 -9.63 2.76 -5.88
C LEU A 74 -10.00 4.25 -5.95
N ALA A 75 -9.81 4.90 -7.10
CA ALA A 75 -10.21 6.29 -7.28
C ALA A 75 -11.72 6.49 -7.18
N GLY A 76 -12.53 5.42 -7.25
CA GLY A 76 -13.97 5.36 -7.09
C GLY A 76 -14.61 6.69 -6.70
N LYS A 77 -14.97 7.50 -7.71
CA LYS A 77 -15.69 8.77 -7.52
C LYS A 77 -16.91 8.54 -6.62
N ILE A 78 -17.66 7.47 -6.93
CA ILE A 78 -18.84 7.03 -6.18
C ILE A 78 -18.52 6.78 -4.69
N ALA A 79 -17.40 6.11 -4.37
CA ALA A 79 -17.03 5.85 -2.98
C ALA A 79 -16.62 7.13 -2.24
N ARG A 80 -15.90 8.06 -2.91
CA ARG A 80 -15.57 9.38 -2.35
C ARG A 80 -16.79 10.26 -2.17
N ASP A 81 -17.72 10.24 -3.10
CA ASP A 81 -18.94 11.05 -3.05
C ASP A 81 -19.88 10.54 -1.97
N ARG A 82 -20.00 9.21 -1.83
CA ARG A 82 -20.69 8.57 -0.72
C ARG A 82 -20.06 8.94 0.62
N LYS A 83 -18.73 8.85 0.74
CA LYS A 83 -18.02 9.26 1.95
C LYS A 83 -18.31 10.73 2.30
N ARG A 84 -18.24 11.66 1.34
CA ARG A 84 -18.57 13.07 1.60
C ARG A 84 -20.02 13.27 2.04
N ALA A 85 -20.96 12.51 1.49
CA ALA A 85 -22.36 12.57 1.91
C ALA A 85 -22.52 12.08 3.35
N GLU A 86 -21.86 10.98 3.71
CA GLU A 86 -21.80 10.45 5.07
C GLU A 86 -21.12 11.45 6.02
N ASP A 87 -19.99 12.04 5.65
CA ASP A 87 -19.29 13.06 6.44
C ASP A 87 -20.20 14.27 6.72
N ARG A 88 -20.92 14.78 5.71
CA ARG A 88 -21.90 15.88 5.91
C ARG A 88 -23.02 15.50 6.86
N ARG A 89 -23.52 14.26 6.76
CA ARG A 89 -24.56 13.75 7.66
C ARG A 89 -24.07 13.68 9.10
N VAL A 90 -22.87 13.16 9.31
CA VAL A 90 -22.24 13.08 10.64
C VAL A 90 -22.04 14.47 11.24
N VAL A 91 -21.60 15.45 10.44
CA VAL A 91 -21.46 16.84 10.91
C VAL A 91 -22.81 17.44 11.32
N ALA A 92 -23.87 17.18 10.56
CA ALA A 92 -25.20 17.68 10.88
C ALA A 92 -25.76 17.04 12.18
N GLU A 93 -25.57 15.74 12.38
CA GLU A 93 -25.98 15.04 13.61
C GLU A 93 -25.09 15.43 14.82
N GLY A 94 -23.81 15.72 14.56
CA GLY A 94 -22.77 16.02 15.55
C GLY A 94 -22.53 17.51 15.82
N GLU A 95 -23.42 18.41 15.41
CA GLU A 95 -23.22 19.87 15.48
C GLU A 95 -22.84 20.36 16.89
N HIS A 96 -23.40 19.72 17.92
CA HIS A 96 -23.13 20.01 19.33
C HIS A 96 -21.65 19.82 19.72
N LEU A 97 -20.91 18.92 19.06
CA LEU A 97 -19.49 18.65 19.34
C LEU A 97 -18.58 19.75 18.77
N ILE A 98 -19.03 20.45 17.73
CA ILE A 98 -18.22 21.44 16.98
C ILE A 98 -18.63 22.88 17.34
N ARG A 99 -19.67 23.05 18.17
CA ARG A 99 -20.27 24.35 18.51
C ARG A 99 -19.27 25.40 19.02
N LYS A 100 -18.29 25.01 19.83
CA LYS A 100 -17.23 25.91 20.32
C LYS A 100 -16.33 26.41 19.19
N GLU A 101 -15.92 25.50 18.30
CA GLU A 101 -15.05 25.81 17.17
C GLU A 101 -15.78 26.65 16.11
N LEU A 102 -17.07 26.39 15.87
CA LEU A 102 -17.91 27.22 15.01
C LEU A 102 -18.05 28.65 15.54
N LYS A 103 -18.22 28.82 16.86
CA LYS A 103 -18.30 30.14 17.51
C LYS A 103 -16.99 30.91 17.39
N GLU A 104 -15.85 30.27 17.70
CA GLU A 104 -14.53 30.88 17.60
C GLU A 104 -14.17 31.28 16.15
N MET A 105 -14.61 30.50 15.15
CA MET A 105 -14.50 30.87 13.73
C MET A 105 -15.39 32.05 13.33
N ALA A 106 -16.64 32.11 13.82
CA ALA A 106 -17.56 33.21 13.54
C ALA A 106 -17.09 34.54 14.14
N GLU A 107 -16.45 34.49 15.30
CA GLU A 107 -15.85 35.64 15.99
C GLU A 107 -14.51 36.09 15.36
N GLY A 108 -14.00 35.38 14.33
CA GLY A 108 -12.79 35.74 13.59
C GLY A 108 -11.48 35.56 14.38
N THR A 109 -11.57 34.98 15.59
CA THR A 109 -10.43 34.82 16.51
C THR A 109 -9.42 33.76 16.07
N LYS A 110 -9.84 32.78 15.26
CA LYS A 110 -8.98 31.70 14.75
C LYS A 110 -9.13 31.56 13.24
N LYS A 111 -8.01 31.53 12.52
CA LYS A 111 -8.02 31.24 11.09
C LYS A 111 -8.19 29.73 10.87
N PRO A 112 -8.83 29.30 9.77
CA PRO A 112 -9.02 27.88 9.47
C PRO A 112 -7.69 27.11 9.34
N GLU A 113 -6.62 27.81 8.98
CA GLU A 113 -5.26 27.26 8.89
C GLU A 113 -4.71 26.83 10.26
N ASP A 114 -5.04 27.54 11.34
CA ASP A 114 -4.55 27.26 12.70
C ASP A 114 -5.21 26.01 13.32
N LEU A 115 -6.46 25.72 12.91
CA LEU A 115 -7.21 24.52 13.33
C LEU A 115 -6.70 23.26 12.62
N LEU A 116 -6.31 23.36 11.35
CA LEU A 116 -5.69 22.27 10.59
C LEU A 116 -4.29 21.93 11.08
N ASN A 117 -3.58 22.92 11.65
CA ASN A 117 -2.25 22.76 12.21
C ASN A 117 -2.23 22.23 13.65
N ARG A 118 -3.40 22.10 14.32
CA ARG A 118 -3.54 21.32 15.56
C ARG A 118 -3.36 19.85 15.21
N LYS A 119 -2.10 19.43 15.12
CA LYS A 119 -1.70 18.02 15.13
C LYS A 119 -2.51 17.33 16.23
N VAL A 120 -3.41 16.45 15.81
CA VAL A 120 -4.08 15.49 16.67
C VAL A 120 -2.97 14.62 17.26
N GLY A 121 -2.62 14.92 18.52
CA GLY A 121 -1.64 14.19 19.33
C GLY A 121 -0.27 14.03 18.69
N LEU A 122 0.66 14.98 18.92
CA LEU A 122 2.01 14.51 19.16
C LEU A 122 1.95 13.65 20.43
N PRO A 123 2.53 12.44 20.45
CA PRO A 123 2.84 11.82 21.73
C PRO A 123 3.71 12.82 22.50
N VAL A 124 3.20 13.32 23.63
CA VAL A 124 4.00 14.11 24.58
C VAL A 124 4.93 13.10 25.25
N GLY A 125 6.06 12.89 24.60
CA GLY A 125 7.10 11.97 25.04
C GLY A 125 8.11 11.84 23.92
N GLU A 126 9.35 12.27 24.16
CA GLU A 126 10.46 11.88 23.32
C GLU A 126 10.47 10.35 23.26
N GLU A 127 10.25 9.78 22.08
CA GLU A 127 10.40 8.37 21.84
C GLU A 127 11.91 8.08 21.97
N LYS A 128 12.36 7.82 23.20
CA LYS A 128 13.71 7.31 23.43
C LYS A 128 13.77 5.99 22.68
N LEU A 129 14.42 6.00 21.53
CA LEU A 129 14.83 4.79 20.81
C LEU A 129 15.56 3.93 21.84
N ARG A 130 14.90 2.87 22.31
CA ARG A 130 15.48 1.95 23.28
C ARG A 130 16.56 1.19 22.53
N GLY A 131 17.77 1.75 22.51
CA GLY A 131 18.94 1.15 21.92
C GLY A 131 19.07 -0.26 22.49
N LYS A 132 19.07 -1.26 21.60
CA LYS A 132 19.33 -2.63 22.03
C LYS A 132 20.82 -2.71 22.35
N GLN A 133 21.17 -2.50 23.61
CA GLN A 133 22.50 -2.87 24.09
C GLN A 133 22.59 -4.40 23.98
N LYS A 134 23.42 -4.88 23.04
CA LYS A 134 23.77 -6.29 22.98
C LYS A 134 24.99 -6.46 23.87
N SER A 135 24.79 -7.01 25.06
CA SER A 135 25.90 -7.50 25.89
C SER A 135 26.34 -8.87 25.38
N LYS A 136 27.63 -9.02 25.07
CA LYS A 136 28.24 -10.33 24.85
C LYS A 136 28.91 -10.75 26.16
N LEU A 137 28.56 -11.93 26.68
CA LEU A 137 29.25 -12.55 27.81
C LEU A 137 30.52 -13.24 27.31
N LEU A 138 31.69 -12.82 27.79
CA LEU A 138 32.94 -13.52 27.54
C LEU A 138 33.07 -14.74 28.45
N VAL A 139 33.85 -15.72 27.98
CA VAL A 139 34.05 -17.02 28.66
C VAL A 139 34.68 -16.86 30.07
N ASP A 140 35.40 -15.78 30.33
CA ASP A 140 35.99 -15.46 31.64
C ASP A 140 35.05 -14.68 32.58
N GLY A 141 33.77 -14.53 32.22
CA GLY A 141 32.75 -13.92 33.08
C GLY A 141 32.68 -12.38 33.03
N GLY A 142 33.49 -11.74 32.17
CA GLY A 142 33.38 -10.31 31.86
C GLY A 142 32.29 -10.03 30.81
N VAL A 143 31.62 -8.87 30.93
CA VAL A 143 30.64 -8.38 29.95
C VAL A 143 31.23 -7.20 29.20
N GLU A 144 31.29 -7.30 27.86
CA GLU A 144 31.69 -6.18 26.98
C GLU A 144 30.44 -5.56 26.34
N GLU A 145 30.29 -4.24 26.45
CA GLU A 145 29.20 -3.47 25.85
C GLU A 145 29.71 -2.72 24.60
N GLU A 146 29.32 -3.16 23.41
CA GLU A 146 29.52 -2.39 22.18
C GLU A 146 28.41 -1.32 22.06
N MET A 147 28.79 -0.04 22.09
CA MET A 147 27.93 1.08 21.69
C MET A 147 28.13 1.36 20.19
N ASP A 148 27.11 1.09 19.39
CA ASP A 148 27.04 1.59 18.01
C ASP A 148 26.80 3.12 18.07
N LEU A 149 27.85 3.90 17.85
CA LEU A 149 27.79 5.35 17.65
C LEU A 149 27.57 5.63 16.17
N ASP A 150 26.33 6.00 15.81
CA ASP A 150 26.00 6.82 14.63
C ASP A 150 25.24 8.06 15.11
#